data_AF-A0A653DBR3-F1
#
_entry.id   AF-A0A653DBR3-F1
#
_cell.length_a   1.000
_cell.length_b   1.000
_cell.length_c   1.000
_cell.angle_alpha   90.00
_cell.angle_beta   90.00
_cell.angle_gamma   90.00
#
_symmetry.space_group_name_H-M   'P 1'
#
loop_
_entity.id
_entity.type
_entity.pdbx_description
1 polymer ?
#
loop_
_entity_poly.entity_id
_entity_poly.type
_entity_poly.pdbx_seq_one_letter_code
_entity_poly.pdbx_strand_id
1 'polypeptide(L)'
;MKSLVTFLLFLACSAADELSECKCTEGYEQKRDETGVVYCHGTILKSLLPCNMVIKPDCVCNEQATSVLQDDFGTWCTKIVDGKEENRWTCENNDEWEAFYVRHPEEKPKNKVENKTEQSPKKEAQDNKQKESTSTPVKT
;
A
#
# COMPACT_ATOMS: atom_id res chain seq x y z
N MET A 1 17.61 67.45 10.46
CA MET A 1 16.33 66.80 10.85
C MET A 1 15.61 66.22 9.62
N LYS A 2 16.21 65.27 8.90
CA LYS A 2 15.63 64.64 7.69
C LYS A 2 15.90 63.12 7.63
N SER A 3 16.31 62.52 8.74
CA SER A 3 16.91 61.17 8.78
C SER A 3 16.25 60.29 9.84
N LEU A 4 14.93 60.40 10.01
CA LEU A 4 14.19 59.60 11.01
C LEU A 4 12.87 59.00 10.47
N VAL A 5 12.53 59.27 9.20
CA VAL A 5 11.26 58.81 8.59
C VAL A 5 11.45 57.52 7.77
N THR A 6 12.70 57.09 7.50
CA THR A 6 12.97 55.98 6.58
C THR A 6 13.03 54.60 7.24
N PHE A 7 12.97 54.50 8.58
CA PHE A 7 13.13 53.20 9.28
C PHE A 7 11.81 52.48 9.60
N LEU A 8 10.66 53.11 9.35
CA LEU A 8 9.34 52.56 9.70
C LEU A 8 8.65 51.77 8.57
N LEU A 9 9.28 51.62 7.40
CA LEU A 9 8.68 50.96 6.23
C LEU A 9 9.11 49.50 6.01
N PHE A 10 10.01 48.94 6.82
CA PHE A 10 10.55 47.59 6.62
C PHE A 10 9.85 46.47 7.41
N LEU A 11 8.80 46.77 8.19
CA LEU A 11 8.17 45.82 9.12
C LEU A 11 6.89 45.14 8.61
N ALA A 12 6.66 45.06 7.30
CA ALA A 12 5.37 44.59 6.74
C ALA A 12 5.41 43.28 5.93
N CYS A 13 6.55 42.58 5.78
CA CYS A 13 6.66 41.49 4.80
C CYS A 13 7.15 40.13 5.34
N SER A 14 6.61 39.63 6.45
CA SER A 14 7.06 38.33 7.00
C SER A 14 5.95 37.31 7.31
N ALA A 15 4.74 37.44 6.75
CA ALA A 15 3.61 36.54 7.07
C ALA A 15 3.01 35.83 5.84
N ALA A 16 3.81 35.56 4.82
CA ALA A 16 3.34 34.95 3.58
C ALA A 16 4.25 33.80 3.15
N ASP A 17 4.39 32.72 3.93
CA ASP A 17 5.01 31.50 3.38
C ASP A 17 4.71 30.15 4.08
N GLU A 18 3.63 30.01 4.86
CA GLU A 18 3.26 28.68 5.40
C GLU A 18 2.12 27.97 4.66
N LEU A 19 1.33 28.69 3.85
CA LEU A 19 0.29 28.06 3.02
C LEU A 19 0.84 27.49 1.70
N SER A 20 2.04 27.93 1.26
CA SER A 20 2.61 27.54 -0.03
C SER A 20 3.14 26.08 -0.06
N GLU A 21 3.42 25.49 1.10
CA GLU A 21 4.11 24.19 1.19
C GLU A 21 3.17 22.97 1.32
N CYS A 22 1.87 23.17 1.56
CA CYS A 22 0.93 22.05 1.67
C CYS A 22 0.54 21.52 0.28
N LYS A 23 0.96 20.30 -0.07
CA LYS A 23 0.50 19.63 -1.30
C LYS A 23 -0.58 18.61 -0.98
N CYS A 24 -1.73 18.75 -1.64
CA CYS A 24 -2.83 17.82 -1.56
C CYS A 24 -2.87 16.92 -2.78
N THR A 25 -3.39 15.70 -2.58
CA THR A 25 -3.65 14.75 -3.64
C THR A 25 -4.83 15.18 -4.50
N GLU A 26 -4.95 14.57 -5.68
CA GLU A 26 -6.08 14.83 -6.56
C GLU A 26 -7.42 14.60 -5.85
N GLY A 27 -8.35 15.54 -6.02
CA GLY A 27 -9.67 15.51 -5.36
C GLY A 27 -9.70 16.08 -3.93
N TYR A 28 -8.57 16.59 -3.43
CA TYR A 28 -8.47 17.26 -2.13
C TYR A 28 -8.05 18.73 -2.27
N GLU A 29 -8.61 19.58 -1.40
CA GLU A 29 -8.30 21.02 -1.35
C GLU A 29 -7.67 21.40 -0.02
N GLN A 30 -6.73 22.33 -0.04
CA GLN A 30 -6.12 22.84 1.19
C GLN A 30 -7.15 23.65 1.99
N LYS A 31 -7.28 23.35 3.28
CA LYS A 31 -8.10 24.10 4.23
C LYS A 31 -7.34 24.35 5.52
N ARG A 32 -7.72 25.41 6.22
CA ARG A 32 -7.18 25.80 7.51
C ARG A 32 -8.29 25.71 8.56
N ASP A 33 -8.01 25.09 9.69
CA ASP A 33 -8.96 25.07 10.82
C ASP A 33 -8.85 26.34 11.68
N GLU A 34 -9.69 26.40 12.72
CA GLU A 34 -9.73 27.50 13.69
C GLU A 34 -8.42 27.64 14.49
N THR A 35 -7.61 26.58 14.57
CA THR A 35 -6.31 26.56 15.26
C THR A 35 -5.15 27.02 14.37
N GLY A 36 -5.41 27.19 13.07
CA GLY A 36 -4.43 27.58 12.08
C GLY A 36 -3.71 26.41 11.38
N VAL A 37 -4.07 25.16 11.69
CA VAL A 37 -3.48 23.98 11.07
C VAL A 37 -4.04 23.80 9.65
N VAL A 38 -3.14 23.56 8.69
CA VAL A 38 -3.48 23.33 7.28
C VAL A 38 -3.57 21.82 7.00
N TYR A 39 -4.62 21.41 6.29
CA TYR A 39 -4.87 20.01 5.92
C TYR A 39 -5.54 19.92 4.54
N CYS A 40 -5.59 18.71 4.01
CA CYS A 40 -6.22 18.40 2.73
C CYS A 40 -7.65 17.87 2.96
N HIS A 41 -8.65 18.60 2.47
CA HIS A 41 -10.07 18.29 2.63
C HIS A 41 -10.66 17.71 1.34
N GLY A 42 -11.16 16.48 1.40
CA GLY A 42 -11.82 15.81 0.29
C GLY A 42 -13.26 16.30 0.14
N THR A 43 -13.61 16.92 -0.99
CA THR A 43 -14.94 17.53 -1.15
C THR A 43 -16.05 16.48 -1.29
N ILE A 44 -15.75 15.33 -1.89
CA ILE A 44 -16.68 14.23 -2.16
C ILE A 44 -16.89 13.37 -0.91
N LEU A 45 -15.81 12.87 -0.31
CA LEU A 45 -15.86 11.96 0.84
C LEU A 45 -15.86 12.66 2.20
N LYS A 46 -15.71 14.00 2.23
CA LYS A 46 -15.56 14.81 3.45
C LYS A 46 -14.44 14.29 4.38
N SER A 47 -13.42 13.67 3.81
CA SER A 47 -12.24 13.16 4.50
C SER A 47 -11.22 14.27 4.75
N LEU A 48 -10.48 14.15 5.84
CA LEU A 48 -9.37 15.03 6.22
C LEU A 48 -8.07 14.25 6.13
N LEU A 49 -7.13 14.73 5.32
CA LEU A 49 -5.80 14.13 5.16
C LEU A 49 -4.72 15.14 5.56
N PRO A 50 -3.59 14.68 6.13
CA PRO A 50 -2.42 15.53 6.31
C PRO A 50 -1.90 16.04 4.96
N CYS A 51 -1.30 17.23 4.98
CA CYS A 51 -0.53 17.77 3.85
C CYS A 51 0.66 16.87 3.51
N ASN A 52 1.10 16.93 2.25
CA ASN A 52 2.33 16.26 1.77
C ASN A 52 2.33 14.74 2.03
N MET A 53 1.15 14.14 2.02
CA MET A 53 1.01 12.69 2.15
C MET A 53 1.73 11.99 0.99
N VAL A 54 2.60 11.04 1.33
CA VAL A 54 3.26 10.19 0.36
C VAL A 54 2.24 9.17 -0.16
N ILE A 55 2.02 9.16 -1.47
CA ILE A 55 1.09 8.24 -2.13
C ILE A 55 1.87 7.10 -2.77
N LYS A 56 1.56 5.89 -2.33
CA LYS A 56 2.14 4.66 -2.87
C LYS A 56 1.51 4.36 -4.24
N PRO A 57 2.26 3.76 -5.18
CA PRO A 57 1.68 3.26 -6.42
C PRO A 57 0.56 2.24 -6.14
N ASP A 58 -0.44 2.20 -6.99
CA ASP A 58 -1.45 1.14 -6.94
C ASP A 58 -0.81 -0.20 -7.35
N CYS A 59 -1.10 -1.26 -6.62
CA CYS A 59 -0.57 -2.59 -6.94
C CYS A 59 -1.30 -3.17 -8.15
N VAL A 60 -0.58 -3.41 -9.26
CA VAL A 60 -1.13 -4.07 -10.44
C VAL A 60 -1.03 -5.58 -10.27
N CYS A 61 -2.13 -6.28 -10.46
CA CYS A 61 -2.21 -7.74 -10.33
C CYS A 61 -2.87 -8.36 -11.56
N ASN A 62 -2.44 -9.57 -11.95
CA ASN A 62 -3.19 -10.38 -12.90
C ASN A 62 -4.59 -10.76 -12.40
N GLU A 63 -5.38 -11.31 -13.32
CA GLU A 63 -6.76 -11.75 -13.13
C GLU A 63 -6.96 -12.82 -12.05
N GLN A 64 -5.90 -13.49 -11.57
CA GLN A 64 -6.02 -14.49 -10.51
C GLN A 64 -6.08 -13.88 -9.11
N ALA A 65 -5.69 -12.61 -8.96
CA ALA A 65 -5.76 -11.92 -7.67
C ALA A 65 -7.22 -11.59 -7.32
N THR A 66 -7.57 -11.82 -6.07
CA THR A 66 -8.88 -11.45 -5.52
C THR A 66 -8.77 -10.29 -4.53
N SER A 67 -7.56 -9.98 -4.05
CA SER A 67 -7.31 -8.89 -3.10
C SER A 67 -5.85 -8.42 -3.16
N VAL A 68 -5.61 -7.20 -2.71
CA VAL A 68 -4.27 -6.66 -2.44
C VAL A 68 -4.06 -6.65 -0.93
N LEU A 69 -2.96 -7.23 -0.46
CA LEU A 69 -2.59 -7.26 0.94
C LEU A 69 -1.35 -6.39 1.15
N GLN A 70 -1.41 -5.50 2.13
CA GLN A 70 -0.27 -4.70 2.55
C GLN A 70 0.14 -5.09 3.98
N ASP A 71 1.40 -5.46 4.15
CA ASP A 71 2.00 -5.79 5.44
C ASP A 71 3.38 -5.12 5.60
N ASP A 72 4.07 -5.39 6.71
CA ASP A 72 5.39 -4.82 7.00
C ASP A 72 6.47 -5.20 5.96
N PHE A 73 6.20 -6.24 5.16
CA PHE A 73 7.11 -6.78 4.15
C PHE A 73 6.79 -6.27 2.74
N GLY A 74 5.67 -5.57 2.56
CA GLY A 74 5.36 -4.86 1.33
C GLY A 74 3.89 -4.99 0.93
N THR A 75 3.66 -4.77 -0.36
CA THR A 75 2.35 -4.84 -1.00
C THR A 75 2.32 -6.05 -1.93
N TRP A 76 1.26 -6.85 -1.82
CA TRP A 76 1.16 -8.15 -2.47
C TRP A 76 -0.19 -8.33 -3.16
N CYS A 77 -0.15 -8.99 -4.31
CA CYS A 77 -1.33 -9.60 -4.91
C CYS A 77 -1.64 -10.90 -4.19
N THR A 78 -2.89 -11.12 -3.83
CA THR A 78 -3.33 -12.32 -3.10
C THR A 78 -4.55 -12.95 -3.74
N LYS A 79 -4.61 -14.28 -3.68
CA LYS A 79 -5.79 -15.06 -4.03
C LYS A 79 -6.37 -15.67 -2.76
N ILE A 80 -7.61 -15.31 -2.46
CA ILE A 80 -8.34 -15.73 -1.27
C ILE A 80 -9.47 -16.65 -1.72
N VAL A 81 -9.49 -17.88 -1.18
CA VAL A 81 -10.53 -18.88 -1.43
C VAL A 81 -11.07 -19.33 -0.09
N ASP A 82 -12.40 -19.31 0.09
CA ASP A 82 -13.09 -19.65 1.34
C ASP A 82 -12.54 -18.90 2.58
N GLY A 83 -12.21 -17.62 2.39
CA GLY A 83 -11.67 -16.76 3.44
C GLY A 83 -10.22 -17.06 3.85
N LYS A 84 -9.52 -17.93 3.12
CA LYS A 84 -8.11 -18.27 3.36
C LYS A 84 -7.24 -17.81 2.20
N GLU A 85 -6.06 -17.30 2.53
CA GLU A 85 -5.02 -16.99 1.55
C GLU A 85 -4.51 -18.30 0.93
N GLU A 86 -4.77 -18.48 -0.36
CA GLU A 86 -4.26 -19.63 -1.14
C GLU A 86 -2.86 -19.30 -1.67
N ASN A 87 -2.72 -18.13 -2.31
CA ASN A 87 -1.49 -17.67 -2.95
C ASN A 87 -1.23 -16.19 -2.67
N ARG A 88 0.04 -15.83 -2.66
CA ARG A 88 0.57 -14.46 -2.55
C ARG A 88 1.74 -14.28 -3.50
N TRP A 89 1.77 -13.17 -4.22
CA TRP A 89 2.87 -12.80 -5.13
C TRP A 89 3.03 -11.28 -5.21
N THR A 90 4.15 -10.83 -5.78
CA THR A 90 4.49 -9.40 -5.92
C THR A 90 3.60 -8.71 -6.96
N CYS A 91 3.43 -7.40 -6.82
CA CYS A 91 2.78 -6.58 -7.84
C CYS A 91 3.52 -6.68 -9.19
N GLU A 92 2.81 -6.50 -10.30
CA GLU A 92 3.36 -6.59 -11.65
C GLU A 92 4.10 -5.31 -12.07
N ASN A 93 3.69 -4.16 -11.54
CA ASN A 93 4.31 -2.85 -11.77
C ASN A 93 5.57 -2.62 -10.91
N ASN A 94 6.51 -3.57 -10.94
CA ASN A 94 7.73 -3.51 -10.13
C ASN A 94 8.54 -2.22 -10.37
N ASP A 95 8.63 -1.76 -11.62
CA ASP A 95 9.37 -0.54 -11.99
C ASP A 95 8.83 0.73 -11.31
N GLU A 96 7.50 0.83 -11.13
CA GLU A 96 6.86 1.95 -10.45
C GLU A 96 7.17 1.95 -8.95
N TRP A 97 7.13 0.76 -8.34
CA TRP A 97 7.50 0.57 -6.94
C TRP A 97 8.98 0.86 -6.69
N GLU A 98 9.87 0.41 -7.58
CA GLU A 98 11.30 0.72 -7.50
C GLU A 98 11.53 2.23 -7.62
N ALA A 99 10.94 2.89 -8.62
CA ALA A 99 11.03 4.33 -8.78
C ALA A 99 10.42 5.10 -7.59
N PHE A 100 9.41 4.56 -6.94
CA PHE A 100 8.86 5.09 -5.71
C PHE A 100 9.86 4.98 -4.55
N TYR A 101 10.45 3.81 -4.32
CA TYR A 101 11.41 3.61 -3.22
C TYR A 101 12.75 4.34 -3.43
N VAL A 102 13.13 4.66 -4.66
CA VAL A 102 14.27 5.55 -4.93
C VAL A 102 13.98 6.96 -4.43
N ARG A 103 12.74 7.44 -4.55
CA ARG A 103 12.31 8.77 -4.07
C ARG A 103 11.96 8.78 -2.58
N HIS A 104 11.50 7.65 -2.05
CA HIS A 104 11.03 7.46 -0.67
C HIS A 104 11.71 6.24 -0.02
N PRO A 105 13.02 6.29 0.24
CA PRO A 105 13.76 5.16 0.81
C PRO A 105 13.25 4.74 2.20
N GLU A 106 12.69 5.68 2.97
CA GLU A 106 12.07 5.44 4.29
C GLU A 106 10.84 4.53 4.24
N GLU A 107 10.16 4.44 3.09
CA GLU A 107 8.98 3.60 2.87
C GLU A 107 9.32 2.17 2.44
N LYS A 108 10.60 1.87 2.20
CA LYS A 108 11.02 0.56 1.71
C LYS A 108 10.74 -0.53 2.76
N PRO A 109 10.08 -1.64 2.41
CA PRO A 109 9.76 -2.69 3.36
C PRO A 109 11.00 -3.27 4.04
N LYS A 110 10.87 -3.61 5.32
CA LYS A 110 11.95 -4.23 6.08
C LYS A 110 11.97 -5.71 5.74
N ASN A 111 12.99 -6.15 4.99
CA ASN A 111 13.14 -7.57 4.69
C ASN A 111 13.13 -8.39 6.00
N LYS A 112 12.24 -9.38 6.07
CA LYS A 112 12.39 -10.51 6.99
C LYS A 112 13.72 -11.16 6.62
N VAL A 113 14.69 -11.11 7.52
CA VAL A 113 15.86 -12.00 7.45
C VAL A 113 15.30 -13.40 7.23
N GLU A 114 15.64 -14.02 6.09
CA GLU A 114 15.21 -15.35 5.70
C GLU A 114 15.39 -16.33 6.86
N ASN A 115 14.31 -16.69 7.53
CA ASN A 115 14.23 -17.97 8.20
C ASN A 115 13.41 -18.87 7.28
N LYS A 116 14.12 -19.43 6.28
CA LYS A 116 13.67 -20.61 5.54
C LYS A 116 13.42 -21.73 6.56
N THR A 117 12.15 -21.98 6.84
CA THR A 117 11.71 -23.35 7.14
C THR A 117 10.60 -23.67 6.15
N GLU A 118 11.05 -23.98 4.94
CA GLU A 118 10.61 -25.15 4.19
C GLU A 118 9.59 -26.01 4.92
N GLN A 119 8.32 -25.93 4.50
CA GLN A 119 7.40 -27.08 4.51
C GLN A 119 6.23 -26.80 3.57
N SER A 120 6.49 -27.07 2.29
CA SER A 120 5.45 -27.50 1.38
C SER A 120 5.59 -29.01 1.21
N PRO A 121 4.74 -29.85 1.81
CA PRO A 121 4.53 -31.20 1.32
C PRO A 121 3.52 -31.11 0.18
N LYS A 122 4.04 -31.41 -1.02
CA LYS A 122 3.31 -31.77 -2.23
C LYS A 122 2.12 -32.69 -1.90
N LYS A 123 1.02 -32.44 -2.62
CA LYS A 123 -0.01 -33.45 -2.91
C LYS A 123 0.65 -34.75 -3.37
N GLU A 124 0.65 -35.77 -2.52
CA GLU A 124 0.71 -37.15 -2.97
C GLU A 124 -0.72 -37.62 -3.23
N ALA A 125 -1.10 -37.58 -4.50
CA ALA A 125 -2.13 -38.44 -5.02
C ALA A 125 -1.60 -39.88 -5.01
N GLN A 126 -2.09 -40.71 -4.10
CA GLN A 126 -1.98 -42.16 -4.23
C GLN A 126 -3.29 -42.70 -4.79
N ASP A 127 -3.34 -42.68 -6.12
CA ASP A 127 -4.08 -43.66 -6.90
C ASP A 127 -3.21 -44.92 -6.93
N ASN A 128 -3.59 -45.97 -6.19
CA ASN A 128 -3.00 -47.28 -6.39
C ASN A 128 -4.09 -48.36 -6.47
N LYS A 129 -4.26 -48.79 -7.71
CA LYS A 129 -5.11 -49.83 -8.25
C LYS A 129 -4.36 -51.17 -8.15
N GLN A 130 -4.83 -52.08 -7.30
CA GLN A 130 -4.49 -53.51 -7.42
C GLN A 130 -5.58 -54.35 -6.73
N LYS A 131 -6.41 -55.07 -7.53
CA LYS A 131 -6.49 -56.56 -7.66
C LYS A 131 -6.82 -57.26 -6.33
N GLU A 132 -7.68 -58.27 -6.22
CA GLU A 132 -8.12 -59.31 -7.14
C GLU A 132 -9.31 -60.03 -6.46
N SER A 133 -10.31 -60.41 -7.26
CA SER A 133 -11.09 -61.66 -7.18
C SER A 133 -11.19 -62.42 -5.84
N THR A 134 -12.42 -62.49 -5.29
CA THR A 134 -12.95 -63.77 -4.81
C THR A 134 -14.43 -63.87 -5.16
N SER A 135 -14.67 -64.50 -6.32
CA SER A 135 -15.91 -65.18 -6.62
C SER A 135 -16.14 -66.33 -5.63
N THR A 136 -17.32 -66.38 -5.01
CA THR A 136 -17.85 -67.64 -4.48
C THR A 136 -19.26 -67.84 -5.03
N PRO A 137 -19.52 -68.91 -5.79
CA PRO A 137 -20.85 -69.36 -6.16
C PRO A 137 -21.37 -70.36 -5.12
N VAL A 138 -22.68 -70.47 -4.94
CA VAL A 138 -23.46 -71.69 -4.57
C VAL A 138 -24.92 -71.22 -4.51
N LYS A 139 -25.77 -71.51 -5.51
CA LYS A 139 -26.46 -72.76 -5.88
C LYS A 139 -27.79 -72.97 -5.13
N THR A 140 -28.84 -72.95 -5.96
CA THR A 140 -30.08 -73.75 -5.95
C THR A 140 -31.14 -73.45 -4.89
#